data_AF-A0A947UBL2-F1
#
_entry.id   AF-A0A947UBL2-F1
#
_cell.length_a   1.000
_cell.length_b   1.000
_cell.length_c   1.000
_cell.angle_alpha   90.00
_cell.angle_beta   90.00
_cell.angle_gamma   90.00
#
_symmetry.space_group_name_H-M   'P 1'
#
loop_
_entity.id
_entity.type
_entity.pdbx_description
1 polymer ?
#
loop_
_entity_poly.entity_id
_entity_poly.type
_entity_poly.pdbx_seq_one_letter_code
_entity_poly.pdbx_strand_id
1 'polypeptide(L)'
;MKQANDRPYFLWDYDLTNDQVNQILHGNNKIEKIWMLSRILESACFEDIWKYTTVKEVKTLFPELKLKKPIRQAWEHALSVWQ
;
A
#
# COMPACT_ATOMS: atom_id res chain seq x y z
N MET A 1 -13.76 12.09 -23.56
CA MET A 1 -14.43 11.21 -22.58
C MET A 1 -13.80 11.48 -21.23
N LYS A 2 -14.53 12.02 -20.24
CA LYS A 2 -14.02 12.16 -18.87
C LYS A 2 -13.87 10.74 -18.32
N GLN A 3 -12.65 10.27 -18.11
CA GLN A 3 -12.44 9.07 -17.31
C GLN A 3 -13.09 9.34 -15.95
N ALA A 4 -14.06 8.51 -15.56
CA ALA A 4 -14.55 8.52 -14.19
C ALA A 4 -13.33 8.36 -13.28
N ASN A 5 -13.19 9.22 -12.27
CA ASN A 5 -12.06 9.26 -11.33
C ASN A 5 -11.64 7.84 -10.91
N ASP A 6 -10.62 7.29 -11.56
CA ASP A 6 -10.03 5.98 -11.22
C ASP A 6 -9.00 6.12 -10.09
N ARG A 7 -9.23 7.11 -9.22
CA ARG A 7 -8.41 7.41 -8.06
C ARG A 7 -8.79 6.46 -6.93
N PRO A 8 -7.83 5.78 -6.29
CA PRO A 8 -8.14 5.02 -5.09
C PRO A 8 -8.69 5.94 -4.00
N TYR A 9 -9.79 5.56 -3.35
CA TYR A 9 -10.46 6.39 -2.34
C TYR A 9 -9.54 6.77 -1.15
N PHE A 10 -8.52 5.95 -0.88
CA PHE A 10 -7.56 6.17 0.21
C PHE A 10 -6.42 7.15 -0.14
N LEU A 11 -6.29 7.56 -1.41
CA LEU A 11 -5.32 8.54 -1.91
C LEU A 11 -5.99 9.86 -2.30
N TRP A 12 -6.90 10.37 -1.48
CA TRP A 12 -7.63 11.61 -1.76
C TRP A 12 -6.74 12.86 -1.85
N ASP A 13 -5.55 12.81 -1.24
CA ASP A 13 -4.55 13.88 -1.17
C ASP A 13 -3.59 13.91 -2.38
N TYR A 14 -3.66 12.91 -3.25
CA TYR A 14 -2.82 12.81 -4.45
C TYR A 14 -3.67 12.58 -5.71
N ASP A 15 -3.21 13.13 -6.83
CA ASP A 15 -3.82 12.87 -8.14
C ASP A 15 -3.18 11.65 -8.82
N LEU A 16 -3.43 10.47 -8.23
CA LEU A 16 -2.95 9.18 -8.74
C LEU A 16 -4.11 8.26 -9.11
N THR A 17 -4.03 7.62 -10.27
CA THR A 17 -4.96 6.55 -10.68
C THR A 17 -4.51 5.18 -10.17
N ASN A 18 -5.40 4.19 -10.21
CA ASN A 18 -5.06 2.79 -9.91
C ASN A 18 -3.88 2.29 -10.75
N ASP A 19 -3.86 2.61 -12.05
CA ASP A 19 -2.76 2.24 -12.93
C ASP A 19 -1.42 2.83 -12.49
N GLN A 20 -1.41 4.10 -12.08
CA GLN A 20 -0.18 4.75 -11.58
C GLN A 20 0.28 4.15 -10.25
N VAL A 21 -0.65 3.81 -9.36
CA VAL A 21 -0.32 3.08 -8.12
C VAL A 21 0.35 1.74 -8.43
N ASN A 22 -0.22 0.97 -9.36
CA ASN A 22 0.37 -0.30 -9.79
C ASN A 22 1.76 -0.10 -10.41
N GLN A 23 1.94 0.92 -11.26
CA GLN A 23 3.24 1.25 -11.83
C GLN A 23 4.29 1.58 -10.76
N ILE A 24 3.91 2.33 -9.72
CA ILE A 24 4.81 2.65 -8.60
C ILE A 24 5.21 1.37 -7.86
N LEU A 25 4.24 0.51 -7.52
CA LEU A 25 4.50 -0.73 -6.77
C LEU A 25 5.35 -1.74 -7.55
N HIS A 26 5.21 -1.80 -8.88
CA HIS A 26 5.97 -2.69 -9.75
C HIS A 26 7.23 -2.05 -10.36
N GLY A 27 7.47 -0.76 -10.14
CA GLY A 27 8.62 -0.03 -10.67
C GLY A 27 9.97 -0.44 -10.07
N ASN A 28 11.03 0.31 -10.35
CA ASN A 28 12.37 0.02 -9.79
C ASN A 28 12.74 0.95 -8.61
N ASN A 29 11.95 2.01 -8.37
CA ASN A 29 12.21 2.95 -7.29
C ASN A 29 11.70 2.41 -5.94
N LYS A 30 12.61 1.88 -5.13
CA LYS A 30 12.30 1.33 -3.81
C LYS A 30 11.66 2.34 -2.86
N ILE A 31 12.06 3.61 -2.91
CA ILE A 31 11.54 4.67 -2.03
C ILE A 31 10.07 4.91 -2.33
N GLU A 32 9.72 5.02 -3.61
CA GLU A 32 8.33 5.21 -4.04
C GLU A 32 7.46 3.99 -3.68
N LYS A 33 7.98 2.76 -3.84
CA LYS A 33 7.28 1.55 -3.39
C LYS A 33 6.98 1.57 -1.90
N ILE A 34 7.99 1.85 -1.08
CA ILE A 34 7.84 1.90 0.38
C ILE A 34 6.81 2.96 0.77
N TRP A 35 6.88 4.13 0.13
CA TRP A 35 5.93 5.21 0.36
C TRP A 35 4.50 4.78 -0.01
N MET A 36 4.29 4.25 -1.22
CA MET A 36 2.98 3.83 -1.69
C MET A 36 2.39 2.71 -0.85
N LEU A 37 3.19 1.68 -0.55
CA LEU A 37 2.76 0.57 0.30
C LEU A 37 2.40 1.07 1.71
N SER A 38 3.15 2.04 2.26
CA SER A 38 2.79 2.65 3.55
C SER A 38 1.42 3.33 3.48
N ARG A 39 1.10 4.06 2.40
CA ARG A 39 -0.24 4.69 2.23
C ARG A 39 -1.35 3.66 2.17
N ILE A 40 -1.14 2.56 1.43
CA ILE A 40 -2.11 1.46 1.32
C ILE A 40 -2.39 0.85 2.69
N LEU A 41 -1.34 0.44 3.42
CA LEU A 41 -1.48 -0.23 4.72
C LEU A 41 -2.06 0.68 5.82
N GLU A 42 -1.93 2.00 5.69
CA GLU A 42 -2.47 2.96 6.65
C GLU A 42 -3.92 3.38 6.37
N SER A 43 -4.37 3.33 5.11
CA SER A 43 -5.58 4.06 4.69
C SER A 43 -6.58 3.23 3.89
N ALA A 44 -6.17 2.13 3.26
CA ALA A 44 -7.10 1.26 2.54
C ALA A 44 -7.86 0.33 3.51
N CYS A 45 -9.11 0.02 3.18
CA CYS A 45 -9.85 -1.08 3.80
C CYS A 45 -9.08 -2.38 3.61
N PHE A 46 -9.09 -3.22 4.64
CA PHE A 46 -8.27 -4.43 4.71
C PHE A 46 -8.45 -5.36 3.49
N GLU A 47 -9.68 -5.52 3.02
CA GLU A 47 -10.04 -6.36 1.87
C GLU A 47 -9.47 -5.83 0.55
N ASP A 48 -9.26 -4.52 0.44
CA ASP A 48 -8.76 -3.87 -0.78
C ASP A 48 -7.24 -3.87 -0.88
N ILE A 49 -6.53 -4.05 0.24
CA ILE A 49 -5.05 -4.05 0.28
C ILE A 49 -4.49 -5.08 -0.70
N TRP A 50 -5.12 -6.25 -0.74
CA TRP A 50 -4.67 -7.39 -1.55
C TRP A 50 -4.90 -7.21 -3.06
N LYS A 51 -5.57 -6.13 -3.48
CA LYS A 51 -5.64 -5.73 -4.89
C LYS A 51 -4.32 -5.16 -5.41
N TYR A 52 -3.45 -4.69 -4.52
CA TYR A 52 -2.21 -4.00 -4.85
C TYR A 52 -0.93 -4.76 -4.47
N THR A 53 -1.04 -5.70 -3.53
CA THR A 53 0.14 -6.38 -2.97
C THR A 53 -0.22 -7.77 -2.44
N THR A 54 0.80 -8.55 -2.11
CA THR A 54 0.68 -9.86 -1.48
C THR A 54 1.25 -9.83 -0.06
N VAL A 55 0.82 -10.78 0.79
CA VAL A 55 1.41 -10.97 2.13
C VAL A 55 2.94 -11.12 2.06
N LYS A 56 3.47 -11.81 1.04
CA LYS A 56 4.90 -12.01 0.84
C LYS A 56 5.65 -10.70 0.58
N GLU A 57 5.11 -9.84 -0.27
CA GLU A 57 5.69 -8.52 -0.57
C GLU A 57 5.62 -7.61 0.65
N VAL A 58 4.48 -7.60 1.35
CA VAL A 58 4.34 -6.86 2.61
C VAL A 58 5.42 -7.34 3.59
N LYS A 59 5.55 -8.64 3.87
CA LYS A 59 6.61 -9.18 4.77
C LYS A 59 8.01 -8.74 4.35
N THR A 60 8.29 -8.73 3.05
CA THR A 60 9.61 -8.37 2.51
C THR A 60 9.92 -6.88 2.73
N LEU A 61 8.94 -6.00 2.51
CA LEU A 61 9.14 -4.54 2.62
C LEU A 61 8.85 -3.99 4.02
N PHE A 62 8.16 -4.76 4.88
CA PHE A 62 7.70 -4.35 6.20
C PHE A 62 8.78 -3.71 7.10
N PRO A 63 10.02 -4.23 7.15
CA PRO A 63 11.08 -3.62 7.96
C PRO A 63 11.40 -2.18 7.56
N GLU A 64 11.12 -1.79 6.32
CA GLU A 64 11.45 -0.48 5.77
C GLU A 64 10.26 0.48 5.70
N LEU A 65 9.04 -0.01 5.95
CA LEU A 65 7.83 0.81 5.89
C LEU A 65 7.82 1.91 6.95
N LYS A 66 7.40 3.11 6.55
CA LYS A 66 7.28 4.26 7.46
C LYS A 66 5.84 4.39 7.93
N LEU A 67 5.41 3.45 8.78
CA LEU A 67 4.06 3.40 9.33
C LEU A 67 3.98 4.11 10.68
N LYS A 68 2.83 4.73 10.96
CA LYS A 68 2.47 5.20 12.31
C LYS A 68 2.54 4.05 13.32
N LYS A 69 3.04 4.30 14.53
CA LYS A 69 3.28 3.27 15.55
C LYS A 69 2.09 2.32 15.80
N PRO A 70 0.85 2.79 15.97
CA PRO A 70 -0.29 1.86 16.18
C PRO A 70 -0.53 0.95 14.98
N ILE A 71 -0.40 1.48 13.76
CA ILE A 71 -0.58 0.73 12.51
C ILE A 71 0.54 -0.31 12.36
N ARG A 72 1.79 0.10 12.62
CA ARG A 72 2.94 -0.81 12.62
C ARG A 72 2.72 -2.00 13.55
N GLN A 73 2.28 -1.76 14.78
CA GLN A 73 2.04 -2.82 15.76
C GLN A 73 0.93 -3.78 15.34
N ALA A 74 -0.17 -3.26 14.76
CA ALA A 74 -1.25 -4.09 14.24
C ALA A 74 -0.77 -5.00 13.10
N TRP A 75 0.03 -4.47 12.18
CA TRP A 75 0.60 -5.26 11.09
C TRP A 75 1.68 -6.24 11.56
N GLU A 76 2.52 -5.88 12.53
CA GLU A 76 3.48 -6.82 13.14
C GLU A 76 2.77 -8.05 13.70
N HIS A 77 1.66 -7.83 14.42
CA HIS A 77 0.85 -8.91 14.93
C HIS A 77 0.22 -9.74 13.79
N ALA A 78 -0.43 -9.08 12.82
CA ALA A 78 -1.08 -9.78 11.71
C ALA A 78 -0.09 -10.64 10.89
N LEU A 79 1.08 -10.08 10.57
CA LEU A 79 2.13 -10.78 9.80
C LEU A 79 2.78 -11.92 10.58
N SER A 80 2.72 -11.92 11.92
CA SER A 80 3.21 -13.02 12.75
C SER A 80 2.29 -14.25 12.71
N VAL A 81 1.00 -14.07 12.42
CA VAL A 81 0.00 -15.14 12.39
C VAL A 81 -0.16 -15.73 10.99
N TRP A 82 -0.02 -14.92 9.93
CA TRP A 82 -0.01 -15.45 8.57
C TRP A 82 1.30 -16.18 8.30
N GLN A 83 1.26 -17.50 8.14
CA GLN A 83 2.40 -18.31 7.70
C GLN A 83 2.43 -18.39 6.18
#